data_AF-A0A1F4MLQ8-F1
#
_entry.id   AF-A0A1F4MLQ8-F1
#
_cell.length_a   1.000
_cell.length_b   1.000
_cell.length_c   1.000
_cell.angle_alpha   90.00
_cell.angle_beta   90.00
_cell.angle_gamma   90.00
#
_symmetry.space_group_name_H-M   'P 1'
#
loop_
_entity.id
_entity.type
_entity.pdbx_description
1 polymer ?
#
loop_
_entity_poly.entity_id
_entity_poly.type
_entity_poly.pdbx_seq_one_letter_code
_entity_poly.pdbx_strand_id
1 'polypeptide(L)'
;MKKVEDEMRSEYKRTDFVKLERGKFFKEVAKGTSVALIDPKLAKAFPTSEAVNQALRGLLALADETARITGRSKLTARKRAAVELRR
;
A
#
# COMPACT_ATOMS: atom_id res chain seq x y z
N MET A 1 12.06 -0.56 -29.44
CA MET A 1 11.77 -0.35 -27.99
C MET A 1 12.68 -1.29 -27.22
N LYS A 2 13.66 -0.75 -26.47
CA LYS A 2 14.64 -1.57 -25.75
C LYS A 2 13.99 -2.03 -24.44
N LYS A 3 13.71 -3.34 -24.31
CA LYS A 3 13.29 -3.95 -23.05
C LYS A 3 14.43 -3.72 -22.05
N VAL A 4 14.14 -3.01 -20.97
CA VAL A 4 15.06 -2.93 -19.83
C VAL A 4 14.89 -4.25 -19.10
N GLU A 5 15.84 -5.15 -19.28
CA GLU A 5 15.96 -6.35 -18.46
C GLU A 5 16.21 -5.87 -17.02
N ASP A 6 15.17 -6.00 -16.19
CA ASP A 6 15.12 -5.58 -14.78
C ASP A 6 15.83 -6.63 -13.90
N GLU A 7 17.02 -7.05 -14.33
CA GLU A 7 17.82 -8.04 -13.64
C GLU A 7 18.95 -7.35 -12.88
N MET A 8 18.93 -7.49 -11.54
CA MET A 8 20.06 -7.10 -10.72
C MET A 8 21.30 -7.86 -11.17
N ARG A 9 22.40 -7.14 -11.41
CA ARG A 9 23.67 -7.76 -11.79
C ARG A 9 24.25 -8.51 -10.59
N SER A 10 24.92 -9.63 -10.85
CA SER A 10 25.62 -10.41 -9.81
C SER A 10 26.67 -9.57 -9.08
N GLU A 11 27.33 -8.65 -9.80
CA GLU A 11 28.33 -7.76 -9.25
C GLU A 11 28.25 -6.37 -9.88
N TYR A 12 28.58 -5.36 -9.08
CA TYR A 12 28.70 -3.96 -9.51
C TYR A 12 30.13 -3.48 -9.33
N LYS A 13 30.65 -2.79 -10.35
CA LYS A 13 31.96 -2.14 -10.31
C LYS A 13 31.80 -0.69 -9.86
N ARG A 14 32.87 -0.12 -9.29
CA ARG A 14 32.87 1.29 -8.86
C ARG A 14 32.52 2.26 -9.99
N THR A 15 32.91 1.93 -11.22
CA THR A 15 32.64 2.67 -12.46
C THR A 15 31.17 2.70 -12.84
N ASP A 16 30.34 1.77 -12.35
CA ASP A 16 28.90 1.76 -12.61
C ASP A 16 28.19 2.90 -11.87
N PHE A 17 28.84 3.44 -10.83
CA PHE A 17 28.30 4.54 -10.01
C PHE A 17 29.00 5.86 -10.36
N VAL A 18 28.39 6.61 -11.29
CA VAL A 18 28.90 7.92 -11.76
C VAL A 18 29.11 8.91 -10.60
N LYS A 19 28.19 8.94 -9.63
CA LYS A 19 28.26 9.83 -8.47
C LYS A 19 27.72 9.12 -7.22
N LEU A 20 28.59 8.89 -6.23
CA LEU A 20 28.18 8.41 -4.92
C LEU A 20 27.92 9.61 -4.02
N GLU A 21 26.66 9.95 -3.83
CA GLU A 21 26.23 11.02 -2.94
C GLU A 21 25.96 10.45 -1.55
N ARG A 22 26.72 10.93 -0.54
CA ARG A 22 26.50 10.53 0.85
C ARG A 22 25.10 10.99 1.29
N GLY A 23 24.31 10.04 1.79
CA GLY A 23 22.98 10.33 2.32
C GLY A 23 21.88 10.53 1.26
N LYS A 24 22.09 10.12 0.00
CA LYS A 24 21.08 10.19 -1.07
C LYS A 24 19.70 9.67 -0.65
N PHE A 25 19.68 8.53 0.05
CA PHE A 25 18.45 7.90 0.55
C PHE A 25 18.27 8.06 2.07
N PHE A 26 19.03 8.94 2.72
CA PHE A 26 18.99 9.09 4.18
C PHE A 26 17.59 9.47 4.68
N LYS A 27 16.91 10.38 3.97
CA LYS A 27 15.54 10.80 4.33
C LYS A 27 14.51 9.67 4.20
N GLU A 28 14.72 8.71 3.30
CA GLU A 28 13.82 7.58 3.10
C GLU A 28 14.07 6.49 4.14
N VAL A 29 15.35 6.17 4.39
CA VAL A 29 15.76 5.24 5.45
C VAL A 29 15.34 5.76 6.84
N ALA A 30 15.47 7.07 7.08
CA ALA A 30 15.09 7.68 8.35
C ALA A 30 13.56 7.67 8.59
N LYS A 31 12.74 7.51 7.56
CA LYS A 31 11.27 7.34 7.71
C LYS A 31 10.90 5.94 8.21
N GLY A 32 11.85 5.02 8.31
CA GLY A 32 11.64 3.65 8.76
C GLY A 32 11.96 2.61 7.68
N THR A 33 11.82 1.34 8.02
CA THR A 33 12.17 0.23 7.13
C THR A 33 11.22 0.15 5.94
N SER A 34 11.78 0.28 4.73
CA SER A 34 11.08 0.01 3.46
C SER A 34 10.75 -1.48 3.24
N VAL A 35 11.30 -2.36 4.09
CA VAL A 35 11.12 -3.81 4.05
C VAL A 35 10.31 -4.25 5.27
N ALA A 36 9.19 -4.93 5.03
CA ALA A 36 8.37 -5.55 6.07
C ALA A 36 8.60 -7.06 6.08
N LEU A 37 9.01 -7.61 7.23
CA LEU A 37 9.13 -9.04 7.42
C LEU A 37 7.75 -9.66 7.62
N ILE A 38 7.41 -10.65 6.80
CA ILE A 38 6.13 -11.36 6.86
C ILE A 38 6.29 -12.63 7.72
N ASP A 39 5.27 -12.97 8.51
CA ASP A 39 5.22 -14.24 9.25
C ASP A 39 5.42 -15.43 8.29
N PRO A 40 6.26 -16.42 8.63
CA PRO A 40 6.50 -17.61 7.79
C PRO A 40 5.23 -18.35 7.36
N LYS A 41 4.17 -18.35 8.18
CA LYS A 41 2.88 -18.96 7.81
C LYS A 41 2.18 -18.19 6.71
N LEU A 42 2.25 -16.86 6.75
CA LEU A 42 1.67 -15.98 5.72
C LEU A 42 2.51 -15.99 4.44
N ALA A 43 3.83 -16.11 4.54
CA ALA A 43 4.70 -16.25 3.37
C ALA A 43 4.38 -17.49 2.53
N LYS A 44 3.90 -18.58 3.15
CA LYS A 44 3.41 -19.77 2.42
C LYS A 44 2.11 -19.50 1.66
N ALA A 45 1.23 -18.67 2.22
CA ALA A 45 -0.04 -18.30 1.59
C ALA A 45 0.12 -17.22 0.52
N PHE A 46 1.12 -16.34 0.68
CA PHE A 46 1.44 -15.26 -0.25
C PHE A 46 2.91 -15.33 -0.69
N PRO A 47 3.21 -16.13 -1.74
CA PRO A 47 4.59 -16.34 -2.18
C PRO A 47 5.25 -15.11 -2.80
N THR A 48 4.46 -14.13 -3.27
CA THR A 48 4.96 -12.93 -3.96
C THR A 48 4.50 -11.66 -3.28
N SER A 49 5.32 -10.60 -3.40
CA SER A 49 4.97 -9.25 -2.92
C SER A 49 3.73 -8.69 -3.61
N GLU A 50 3.52 -9.02 -4.89
CA GLU A 50 2.32 -8.64 -5.63
C GLU A 50 1.04 -9.23 -5.01
N ALA A 51 1.05 -10.51 -4.63
CA ALA A 51 -0.11 -11.17 -4.03
C ALA A 51 -0.49 -10.53 -2.68
N VAL A 52 0.50 -10.19 -1.85
CA VAL A 52 0.28 -9.47 -0.58
C VAL A 52 -0.36 -8.11 -0.84
N ASN A 53 0.23 -7.33 -1.76
CA ASN A 53 -0.24 -5.97 -2.04
C ASN A 53 -1.65 -5.96 -2.65
N GLN A 54 -1.98 -6.95 -3.50
CA GLN A 54 -3.33 -7.09 -4.04
C GLN A 54 -4.34 -7.43 -2.94
N ALA A 55 -4.01 -8.35 -2.02
CA ALA A 55 -4.89 -8.69 -0.89
C ALA A 55 -5.14 -7.47 0.01
N LEU A 56 -4.11 -6.70 0.33
CA LEU A 56 -4.24 -5.49 1.14
C LEU A 56 -5.08 -4.40 0.43
N ARG A 57 -4.91 -4.21 -0.88
CA ARG A 57 -5.75 -3.29 -1.67
C ARG A 57 -7.21 -3.73 -1.68
N GLY A 58 -7.47 -5.03 -1.82
CA GLY A 58 -8.83 -5.57 -1.75
C GLY A 58 -9.49 -5.32 -0.39
N LEU A 59 -8.74 -5.50 0.70
CA LEU A 59 -9.24 -5.21 2.04
C LEU A 59 -9.57 -3.72 2.23
N LEU A 60 -8.74 -2.82 1.70
CA LEU A 60 -9.02 -1.38 1.74
C LEU A 60 -10.28 -1.02 0.94
N ALA A 61 -10.46 -1.59 -0.25
CA ALA A 61 -11.66 -1.36 -1.05
C ALA A 61 -12.93 -1.83 -0.31
N LEU A 62 -12.88 -3.00 0.32
CA LEU A 62 -14.00 -3.51 1.13
C LEU A 62 -14.29 -2.61 2.34
N ALA A 63 -13.25 -2.14 3.03
CA ALA A 63 -13.39 -1.22 4.15
C ALA A 63 -14.05 0.10 3.72
N ASP A 64 -13.64 0.65 2.56
CA ASP A 64 -14.23 1.87 2.01
C ASP A 64 -15.70 1.69 1.60
N GLU A 65 -16.04 0.56 0.97
CA GLU A 65 -17.42 0.24 0.59
C GLU A 65 -18.33 0.12 1.81
N THR A 66 -17.89 -0.62 2.83
CA THR A 66 -18.65 -0.80 4.07
C THR A 66 -18.79 0.52 4.85
N ALA A 67 -17.74 1.35 4.90
CA ALA A 67 -17.79 2.69 5.49
C ALA A 67 -18.79 3.61 4.75
N ARG A 68 -18.83 3.56 3.41
CA ARG A 68 -19.79 4.34 2.62
C ARG A 68 -21.23 3.91 2.86
N ILE A 69 -21.50 2.61 2.89
CA ILE A 69 -22.85 2.06 3.13
C ILE A 69 -23.37 2.50 4.50
N THR A 70 -22.56 2.34 5.54
CA THR A 70 -22.92 2.72 6.92
C THR A 70 -23.06 4.23 7.08
N GLY A 71 -22.22 5.03 6.41
CA GLY A 71 -22.35 6.49 6.36
C GLY A 71 -23.64 6.96 5.69
N ARG A 72 -24.02 6.35 4.55
CA ARG A 72 -25.26 6.67 3.82
C ARG A 72 -26.49 6.34 4.65
N SER A 73 -26.50 5.19 5.32
CA SER A 73 -27.59 4.77 6.23
C SER A 73 -27.85 5.79 7.34
N LYS A 74 -26.78 6.28 8.00
CA LYS A 74 -26.87 7.33 9.04
C LYS A 74 -27.47 8.63 8.52
N LEU A 75 -27.18 8.99 7.27
CA LEU A 75 -27.69 10.22 6.65
C LEU A 75 -29.19 10.13 6.35
N THR A 76 -29.67 8.97 5.90
CA THR A 76 -31.12 8.72 5.74
C THR A 76 -31.87 8.69 7.06
N ALA A 77 -31.29 8.11 8.12
CA ALA A 77 -31.90 8.12 9.46
C ALA A 77 -32.04 9.55 10.01
N ARG A 78 -31.00 10.39 9.88
CA ARG A 78 -31.05 11.80 10.28
C ARG A 78 -32.09 12.61 9.51
N LYS A 79 -32.22 12.37 8.19
CA LYS A 79 -33.24 13.04 7.37
C LYS A 79 -34.65 12.67 7.82
N ARG A 80 -34.92 11.40 8.15
CA ARG A 80 -36.23 10.97 8.66
C ARG A 80 -36.57 11.62 10.00
N ALA A 81 -35.62 11.60 10.95
CA ALA A 81 -35.80 12.25 12.25
C ALA A 81 -36.06 13.77 12.13
N ALA A 82 -35.38 14.44 11.20
CA ALA A 82 -35.59 15.88 10.94
C ALA A 82 -36.94 16.21 10.29
N VAL A 83 -37.52 15.28 9.52
CA VAL A 83 -38.86 15.45 8.94
C VAL A 83 -39.94 15.22 10.00
N GLU A 84 -39.72 14.27 10.91
CA GLU A 84 -40.66 13.93 11.98
C GLU A 84 -40.76 15.03 13.04
N LEU A 85 -39.66 15.75 13.33
CA LEU A 85 -39.64 16.93 14.20
C LEU A 85 -40.33 18.18 13.63
N ARG A 86 -40.67 18.17 12.34
CA ARG A 86 -41.31 19.30 11.63
C ARG A 86 -42.81 19.08 11.40
N ARG A 87 -43.38 18.03 11.98
CA ARG A 87 -44.80 17.65 11.86
C ARG A 87 -45.49 17.81 13.19
#